data_AF-A0A7V9LQI5-F1
#
_entry.id   AF-A0A7V9LQI5-F1
#
_cell.length_a   1.000
_cell.length_b   1.000
_cell.length_c   1.000
_cell.angle_alpha   90.00
_cell.angle_beta   90.00
_cell.angle_gamma   90.00
#
_symmetry.space_group_name_H-M   'P 1'
#
loop_
_entity.id
_entity.type
_entity.pdbx_description
1 polymer ?
#
loop_
_entity_poly.entity_id
_entity_poly.type
_entity_poly.pdbx_seq_one_letter_code
_entity_poly.pdbx_strand_id
1 'polypeptide(L)'
;PHCKLIFSANAPPRTPDASDAFFQRWIVVPFERTFRGEAAEVSSRELDALLQDPHELSGMLNRALAALPGVRTDGVSEPLSCLAAREMFRAVTDPVSVWLDQHVLSTPGAYVTKAHLLEEYNASAIRGGRPTMTANAFSRTLRRHRPNLQSGQRQGAGRVVWVWLDMTLRSHALAADPTADRDREW
;
A
#
# COMPACT_ATOMS: atom_id res chain seq x y z
N PRO A 1 -25.69 7.08 -13.81
CA PRO A 1 -25.71 5.68 -13.29
C PRO A 1 -25.01 5.58 -11.93
N HIS A 2 -25.74 5.14 -10.90
CA HIS A 2 -25.18 4.83 -9.57
C HIS A 2 -25.02 3.32 -9.45
N CYS A 3 -23.79 2.84 -9.47
CA CYS A 3 -23.46 1.45 -9.19
C CYS A 3 -22.45 1.43 -8.03
N LYS A 4 -22.71 0.59 -7.02
CA LYS A 4 -21.71 0.25 -6.00
C LYS A 4 -21.23 -1.16 -6.29
N LEU A 5 -19.92 -1.32 -6.43
CA LEU A 5 -19.30 -2.61 -6.70
C LEU A 5 -18.86 -3.22 -5.37
N ILE A 6 -19.23 -4.47 -5.15
CA ILE A 6 -18.85 -5.25 -3.96
C ILE A 6 -18.11 -6.48 -4.46
N PHE A 7 -16.94 -6.74 -3.88
CA PHE A 7 -16.08 -7.86 -4.23
C PHE A 7 -15.74 -8.63 -2.96
N SER A 8 -15.77 -9.96 -3.06
CA SER A 8 -15.20 -10.86 -2.05
C SER A 8 -14.06 -11.63 -2.70
N ALA A 9 -12.86 -11.53 -2.14
CA ALA A 9 -11.67 -12.16 -2.68
C ALA A 9 -10.63 -12.45 -1.60
N ASN A 10 -9.85 -13.51 -1.78
CA ASN A 10 -8.75 -13.88 -0.89
C ASN A 10 -7.48 -13.05 -1.12
N ALA A 11 -7.41 -12.37 -2.26
CA ALA A 11 -6.32 -11.47 -2.60
C ALA A 11 -6.90 -10.21 -3.26
N PRO A 12 -6.28 -9.04 -3.06
CA PRO A 12 -6.71 -7.83 -3.72
C PRO A 12 -6.64 -7.97 -5.25
N PRO A 13 -7.52 -7.28 -6.00
CA PRO A 13 -7.47 -7.31 -7.45
C PRO A 13 -6.15 -6.70 -7.94
N ARG A 14 -5.51 -7.38 -8.90
CA ARG A 14 -4.32 -6.85 -9.55
C ARG A 14 -4.76 -5.72 -10.48
N THR A 15 -4.15 -4.56 -10.31
CA THR A 15 -4.39 -3.40 -11.16
C THR A 15 -3.05 -2.79 -11.57
N PRO A 16 -2.91 -2.32 -12.81
CA PRO A 16 -1.79 -1.47 -13.17
C PRO A 16 -1.99 -0.04 -12.64
N ASP A 17 -3.19 0.36 -12.20
CA ASP A 17 -3.43 1.68 -11.61
C ASP A 17 -3.08 1.69 -10.12
N ALA A 18 -2.00 2.39 -9.80
CA ALA A 18 -1.49 2.55 -8.44
C ALA A 18 -1.65 3.99 -7.93
N SER A 19 -2.53 4.79 -8.54
CA SER A 19 -2.76 6.16 -8.10
C SER A 19 -3.48 6.23 -6.75
N ASP A 20 -3.21 7.27 -5.96
CA ASP A 20 -3.95 7.52 -4.71
C ASP A 20 -5.46 7.62 -4.96
N ALA A 21 -5.85 8.27 -6.06
CA ALA A 21 -7.25 8.41 -6.46
C ALA A 21 -7.92 7.06 -6.75
N PHE A 22 -7.16 6.04 -7.18
CA PHE A 22 -7.67 4.68 -7.29
C PHE A 22 -7.98 4.13 -5.90
N PHE A 23 -7.01 4.15 -4.97
CA PHE A 23 -7.18 3.57 -3.63
C PHE A 23 -8.20 4.31 -2.76
N GLN A 24 -8.39 5.62 -2.94
CA GLN A 24 -9.42 6.40 -2.24
C GLN A 24 -10.86 5.96 -2.56
N ARG A 25 -11.06 5.19 -3.64
CA ARG A 25 -12.39 4.65 -4.02
C ARG A 25 -12.67 3.29 -3.41
N TRP A 26 -11.73 2.70 -2.67
CA TRP A 26 -11.86 1.39 -2.07
C TRP A 26 -12.09 1.50 -0.56
N ILE A 27 -13.08 0.75 -0.07
CA ILE A 27 -13.19 0.41 1.35
C ILE A 27 -12.80 -1.06 1.45
N VAL A 28 -11.68 -1.36 2.11
CA VAL A 28 -11.18 -2.72 2.27
C VAL A 28 -11.59 -3.22 3.65
N VAL A 29 -12.47 -4.22 3.69
CA VAL A 29 -12.94 -4.83 4.95
C VAL A 29 -12.22 -6.18 5.12
N PRO A 30 -11.28 -6.31 6.07
CA PRO A 30 -10.58 -7.57 6.29
C PRO A 30 -11.46 -8.57 7.05
N PHE A 31 -11.55 -9.80 6.54
CA PHE A 31 -12.17 -10.94 7.22
C PHE A 31 -11.07 -11.85 7.74
N GLU A 32 -10.64 -11.63 8.98
CA GLU A 32 -9.47 -12.30 9.58
C GLU A 32 -9.81 -13.62 10.27
N ARG A 33 -11.11 -13.90 10.47
CA ARG A 33 -11.58 -15.14 11.09
C ARG A 33 -11.70 -16.24 10.05
N THR A 34 -11.25 -17.44 10.42
CA THR A 34 -11.43 -18.65 9.62
C THR A 34 -12.41 -19.55 10.36
N PHE A 35 -13.42 -20.03 9.65
CA PHE A 35 -14.38 -21.02 10.16
C PHE A 35 -14.00 -22.39 9.60
N ARG A 36 -13.90 -23.41 10.46
CA ARG A 36 -13.39 -24.76 10.10
C ARG A 36 -14.39 -25.89 10.37
N GLY A 37 -15.62 -25.57 10.73
CA GLY A 37 -16.65 -26.52 11.12
C GLY A 37 -16.44 -27.09 12.52
N GLU A 38 -15.90 -26.29 13.46
CA GLU A 38 -15.77 -26.71 14.85
C GLU A 38 -17.15 -26.87 15.52
N ALA A 39 -17.26 -27.66 16.59
CA ALA A 39 -18.54 -28.00 17.21
C ALA A 39 -19.35 -26.79 17.73
N ALA A 40 -18.69 -25.65 17.96
CA ALA A 40 -19.33 -24.40 18.35
C ALA A 40 -19.77 -23.53 17.15
N GLU A 41 -19.40 -23.90 15.93
CA GLU A 41 -19.72 -23.18 14.71
C GLU A 41 -21.02 -23.70 14.09
N VAL A 42 -21.86 -22.77 13.66
CA VAL A 42 -23.08 -23.09 12.90
C VAL A 42 -22.68 -23.60 11.52
N SER A 43 -23.29 -24.68 11.06
CA SER A 43 -22.99 -25.21 9.73
C SER A 43 -23.36 -24.20 8.65
N SER A 44 -22.65 -24.19 7.52
CA SER A 44 -22.91 -23.22 6.44
C SER A 44 -24.37 -23.24 5.95
N ARG A 45 -24.98 -24.43 5.90
CA ARG A 45 -26.39 -24.60 5.49
C ARG A 45 -27.36 -23.98 6.49
N GLU A 46 -27.13 -24.16 7.78
CA GLU A 46 -27.96 -23.57 8.83
C GLU A 46 -27.78 -22.05 8.87
N LEU A 47 -26.53 -21.57 8.71
CA LEU A 47 -26.23 -20.16 8.64
C LEU A 47 -26.93 -19.48 7.46
N ASP A 48 -26.88 -20.08 6.26
CA ASP A 48 -27.57 -19.56 5.09
C ASP A 48 -29.09 -19.46 5.31
N ALA A 49 -29.69 -20.48 5.93
CA ALA A 49 -31.12 -20.47 6.25
C ALA A 49 -31.48 -19.37 7.25
N LEU A 50 -30.68 -19.19 8.31
CA LEU A 50 -30.86 -18.11 9.29
C LEU A 50 -30.73 -16.72 8.65
N LEU A 51 -29.71 -16.52 7.81
CA LEU A 51 -29.47 -15.24 7.15
C LEU A 51 -30.53 -14.90 6.08
N GLN A 52 -31.24 -15.91 5.57
CA GLN A 52 -32.35 -15.73 4.63
C GLN A 52 -33.72 -15.57 5.30
N ASP A 53 -33.79 -15.70 6.64
CA ASP A 53 -35.04 -15.49 7.35
C ASP A 53 -35.56 -14.05 7.13
N PRO A 54 -36.83 -13.86 6.72
CA PRO A 54 -37.39 -12.54 6.47
C PRO A 54 -37.29 -11.57 7.66
N HIS A 55 -37.31 -12.09 8.89
CA HIS A 55 -37.15 -11.30 10.11
C HIS A 55 -35.71 -10.80 10.26
N GLU A 56 -34.72 -11.65 10.03
CA GLU A 56 -33.29 -11.26 10.08
C GLU A 56 -32.95 -10.25 8.99
N LEU A 57 -33.43 -10.46 7.76
CA LEU A 57 -33.27 -9.50 6.66
C LEU A 57 -33.91 -8.15 6.97
N SER A 58 -35.14 -8.16 7.50
CA SER A 58 -35.83 -6.94 7.91
C SER A 58 -35.11 -6.25 9.07
N GLY A 59 -34.58 -7.02 10.02
CA GLY A 59 -33.78 -6.53 11.13
C GLY A 59 -32.49 -5.84 10.67
N MET A 60 -31.77 -6.44 9.72
CA MET A 60 -30.59 -5.84 9.10
C MET A 60 -30.93 -4.54 8.37
N LEU A 61 -32.02 -4.51 7.61
CA LEU A 61 -32.49 -3.30 6.94
C LEU A 61 -32.81 -2.19 7.95
N ASN A 62 -33.53 -2.50 9.02
CA ASN A 62 -33.87 -1.52 10.06
C ASN A 62 -32.62 -0.95 10.74
N ARG A 63 -31.61 -1.78 11.01
CA ARG A 63 -30.30 -1.33 11.50
C ARG A 63 -29.61 -0.38 10.52
N ALA A 64 -29.62 -0.71 9.22
CA ALA A 64 -29.05 0.15 8.19
C ALA A 64 -29.78 1.50 8.07
N LEU A 65 -31.12 1.49 8.15
CA LEU A 65 -31.94 2.70 8.12
C LEU A 65 -31.68 3.61 9.34
N ALA A 66 -31.47 3.02 10.52
CA ALA A 66 -31.11 3.77 11.73
C ALA A 66 -29.74 4.47 11.61
N ALA A 67 -28.77 3.85 10.93
CA ALA A 67 -27.44 4.43 10.69
C ALA A 67 -27.41 5.46 9.54
N LEU A 68 -28.39 5.42 8.63
CA LEU A 68 -28.41 6.22 7.40
C LEU A 68 -28.27 7.74 7.62
N PRO A 69 -28.92 8.38 8.62
CA PRO A 69 -28.76 9.81 8.84
C PRO A 69 -27.30 10.21 9.12
N GLY A 70 -26.61 9.48 9.99
CA GLY A 70 -25.20 9.72 10.28
C GLY A 70 -24.32 9.52 9.05
N VAL A 71 -24.56 8.45 8.28
CA VAL A 71 -23.81 8.19 7.04
C VAL A 71 -24.03 9.28 5.98
N ARG A 72 -25.20 9.90 5.92
CA ARG A 72 -25.48 11.00 4.99
C ARG A 72 -24.78 12.31 5.38
N THR A 73 -24.60 12.55 6.68
CA THR A 73 -23.93 13.76 7.18
C THR A 73 -22.42 13.61 7.19
N ASP A 74 -21.91 12.51 7.75
CA ASP A 74 -20.50 12.31 8.07
C ASP A 74 -19.79 11.33 7.13
N GLY A 75 -20.53 10.65 6.25
CA GLY A 75 -20.02 9.56 5.43
C GLY A 75 -19.96 8.22 6.17
N VAL A 76 -19.45 7.20 5.49
CA VAL A 76 -19.24 5.88 6.11
C VAL A 76 -17.99 5.96 6.97
N SER A 77 -18.11 5.61 8.25
CA SER A 77 -16.96 5.52 9.15
C SER A 77 -16.00 4.42 8.69
N GLU A 78 -14.70 4.72 8.65
CA GLU A 78 -13.65 3.77 8.27
C GLU A 78 -12.82 3.40 9.51
N PRO A 79 -12.99 2.19 10.07
CA PRO A 79 -12.19 1.73 11.21
C PRO A 79 -10.69 1.61 10.89
N LEU A 80 -9.85 1.62 11.92
CA LEU A 80 -8.40 1.45 11.79
C LEU A 80 -8.01 0.15 11.07
N SER A 81 -8.75 -0.94 11.26
CA SER A 81 -8.53 -2.20 10.55
C SER A 81 -8.76 -2.07 9.05
N CYS A 82 -9.77 -1.32 8.62
CA CYS A 82 -10.03 -1.05 7.21
C CYS A 82 -8.94 -0.17 6.59
N LEU A 83 -8.49 0.85 7.31
CA LEU A 83 -7.37 1.69 6.88
C LEU A 83 -6.08 0.87 6.70
N ALA A 84 -5.75 0.01 7.67
CA ALA A 84 -4.59 -0.88 7.58
C ALA A 84 -4.71 -1.86 6.40
N ALA A 85 -5.89 -2.44 6.18
CA ALA A 85 -6.13 -3.34 5.05
C ALA A 85 -6.01 -2.64 3.70
N ARG A 86 -6.45 -1.37 3.60
CA ARG A 86 -6.29 -0.54 2.40
C ARG A 86 -4.82 -0.22 2.13
N GLU A 87 -4.03 0.06 3.16
CA GLU A 87 -2.59 0.28 3.01
C GLU A 87 -1.87 -1.01 2.60
N MET A 88 -2.26 -2.16 3.14
CA MET A 88 -1.77 -3.46 2.67
C MET A 88 -2.11 -3.70 1.20
N PHE A 89 -3.33 -3.38 0.77
CA PHE A 89 -3.72 -3.46 -0.63
C PHE A 89 -2.81 -2.59 -1.50
N ARG A 90 -2.61 -1.32 -1.12
CA ARG A 90 -1.67 -0.42 -1.80
C ARG A 90 -0.26 -1.02 -1.88
N ALA A 91 0.26 -1.55 -0.78
CA ALA A 91 1.61 -2.11 -0.72
C ALA A 91 1.79 -3.36 -1.58
N VAL A 92 0.75 -4.18 -1.76
CA VAL A 92 0.76 -5.34 -2.65
C VAL A 92 0.68 -4.91 -4.11
N THR A 93 -0.12 -3.89 -4.42
CA THR A 93 -0.32 -3.39 -5.79
C THR A 93 0.86 -2.59 -6.29
N ASP A 94 1.50 -1.81 -5.43
CA ASP A 94 2.60 -0.91 -5.79
C ASP A 94 3.71 -0.87 -4.74
N PRO A 95 4.52 -1.95 -4.70
CA PRO A 95 5.62 -2.05 -3.76
C PRO A 95 6.70 -0.99 -4.00
N VAL A 96 6.78 -0.41 -5.21
CA VAL A 96 7.76 0.64 -5.53
C VAL A 96 7.38 1.94 -4.85
N SER A 97 6.12 2.41 -4.93
CA SER A 97 5.70 3.64 -4.24
C SER A 97 5.95 3.55 -2.74
N VAL A 98 5.49 2.46 -2.11
CA VAL A 98 5.67 2.27 -0.66
C VAL A 98 7.15 2.25 -0.28
N TRP A 99 7.98 1.58 -1.06
CA TRP A 99 9.41 1.56 -0.80
C TRP A 99 10.05 2.95 -0.95
N LEU A 100 9.66 3.72 -1.97
CA LEU A 100 10.16 5.08 -2.18
C LEU A 100 9.82 6.01 -1.01
N ASP A 101 8.59 5.96 -0.50
CA ASP A 101 8.16 6.82 0.61
C ASP A 101 8.94 6.53 1.91
N GLN A 102 9.28 5.26 2.12
CA GLN A 102 10.03 4.81 3.29
C GLN A 102 11.54 5.08 3.17
N HIS A 103 12.12 4.88 1.99
CA HIS A 103 13.58 4.80 1.82
C HIS A 103 14.20 5.96 1.03
N VAL A 104 13.41 6.81 0.38
CA VAL A 104 13.94 7.86 -0.51
C VAL A 104 13.46 9.24 -0.08
N LEU A 105 14.41 10.12 0.19
CA LEU A 105 14.18 11.53 0.50
C LEU A 105 14.36 12.39 -0.76
N SER A 106 13.52 13.41 -0.91
CA SER A 106 13.72 14.47 -1.90
C SER A 106 14.65 15.51 -1.30
N THR A 107 15.87 15.63 -1.84
CA THR A 107 16.91 16.49 -1.29
C THR A 107 17.58 17.24 -2.44
N PRO A 108 17.33 18.55 -2.59
CA PRO A 108 17.90 19.35 -3.68
C PRO A 108 19.43 19.23 -3.73
N GLY A 109 19.98 19.03 -4.92
CA GLY A 109 21.43 18.89 -5.14
C GLY A 109 22.02 17.52 -4.76
N ALA A 110 21.29 16.68 -4.01
CA ALA A 110 21.68 15.31 -3.77
C ALA A 110 21.47 14.44 -5.02
N TYR A 111 22.15 13.31 -5.06
CA TYR A 111 21.96 12.33 -6.12
C TYR A 111 22.17 10.90 -5.61
N VAL A 112 21.54 9.94 -6.28
CA VAL A 112 21.75 8.51 -6.08
C VAL A 112 21.99 7.86 -7.43
N THR A 113 22.93 6.90 -7.49
CA THR A 113 23.16 6.19 -8.75
C THR A 113 21.96 5.33 -9.11
N LYS A 114 21.63 5.23 -10.41
CA LYS A 114 20.50 4.40 -10.84
C LYS A 114 20.67 2.94 -10.46
N ALA A 115 21.91 2.45 -10.50
CA ALA A 115 22.27 1.08 -10.13
C ALA A 115 22.05 0.83 -8.65
N HIS A 116 22.58 1.71 -7.78
CA HIS A 116 22.45 1.55 -6.33
C HIS A 116 21.00 1.66 -5.87
N LEU A 117 20.22 2.62 -6.41
CA LEU A 117 18.80 2.74 -6.05
C LEU A 117 18.01 1.46 -6.38
N LEU A 118 18.29 0.84 -7.54
CA LEU A 118 17.68 -0.43 -7.93
C LEU A 118 18.13 -1.59 -7.03
N GLU A 119 19.41 -1.64 -6.69
CA GLU A 119 19.98 -2.66 -5.83
C GLU A 119 19.32 -2.66 -4.44
N GLU A 120 19.17 -1.48 -3.83
CA GLU A 120 18.50 -1.32 -2.53
C GLU A 120 17.02 -1.72 -2.60
N TYR A 121 16.32 -1.34 -3.66
CA TYR A 121 14.95 -1.77 -3.89
C TYR A 121 14.85 -3.30 -4.02
N ASN A 122 15.69 -3.91 -4.86
CA ASN A 122 15.68 -5.36 -5.07
C ASN A 122 16.07 -6.13 -3.81
N ALA A 123 17.02 -5.63 -3.02
CA ALA A 123 17.37 -6.20 -1.72
C ALA A 123 16.17 -6.14 -0.75
N SER A 124 15.45 -5.02 -0.72
CA SER A 124 14.21 -4.90 0.07
C SER A 124 13.11 -5.82 -0.43
N ALA A 125 12.95 -5.98 -1.75
CA ALA A 125 11.97 -6.88 -2.34
C ALA A 125 12.25 -8.33 -1.94
N ILE A 126 13.50 -8.79 -2.04
CA ILE A 126 13.92 -10.13 -1.62
C ILE A 126 13.64 -10.37 -0.13
N ARG A 127 14.03 -9.43 0.74
CA ARG A 127 13.75 -9.51 2.19
C ARG A 127 12.26 -9.61 2.50
N GLY A 128 11.42 -8.95 1.71
CA GLY A 128 9.96 -9.00 1.82
C GLY A 128 9.28 -10.16 1.08
N GLY A 129 10.04 -11.10 0.50
CA GLY A 129 9.48 -12.22 -0.27
C GLY A 129 8.83 -11.83 -1.60
N ARG A 130 9.20 -10.68 -2.17
CA ARG A 130 8.65 -10.11 -3.41
C ARG A 130 9.63 -10.30 -4.58
N PRO A 131 9.15 -10.41 -5.83
CA PRO A 131 10.01 -10.50 -6.99
C PRO A 131 10.80 -9.22 -7.23
N THR A 132 12.06 -9.36 -7.65
CA THR A 132 12.93 -8.24 -8.07
C THR A 132 12.48 -7.64 -9.40
N MET A 133 12.90 -6.40 -9.66
CA MET A 133 12.65 -5.72 -10.93
C MET A 133 13.94 -5.57 -11.76
N THR A 134 13.76 -5.48 -13.08
CA THR A 134 14.82 -5.06 -13.99
C THR A 134 15.00 -3.54 -13.95
N ALA A 135 16.17 -3.03 -14.34
CA ALA A 135 16.45 -1.60 -14.35
C ALA A 135 15.46 -0.79 -15.21
N ASN A 136 15.05 -1.33 -16.36
CA ASN A 136 14.09 -0.69 -17.26
C ASN A 136 12.69 -0.64 -16.65
N ALA A 137 12.24 -1.74 -16.04
CA ALA A 137 10.93 -1.79 -15.38
C ALA A 137 10.89 -0.82 -14.19
N PHE A 138 11.91 -0.86 -13.33
CA PHE A 138 12.01 0.03 -12.17
C PHE A 138 12.07 1.50 -12.59
N SER A 139 12.91 1.85 -13.58
CA SER A 139 13.02 3.24 -14.06
C SER A 139 11.68 3.77 -14.62
N ARG A 140 10.92 2.92 -15.31
CA ARG A 140 9.59 3.28 -15.82
C ARG A 140 8.60 3.53 -14.69
N THR A 141 8.55 2.63 -13.71
CA THR A 141 7.68 2.78 -12.53
C THR A 141 8.06 4.01 -11.70
N LEU A 142 9.35 4.25 -11.48
CA LEU A 142 9.85 5.41 -10.75
C LEU A 142 9.43 6.73 -11.42
N ARG A 143 9.54 6.83 -12.75
CA ARG A 143 9.09 8.03 -13.49
C ARG A 143 7.58 8.22 -13.47
N ARG A 144 6.80 7.15 -13.33
CA ARG A 144 5.35 7.26 -13.14
C ARG A 144 5.01 7.89 -11.80
N HIS A 145 5.74 7.55 -10.76
CA HIS A 145 5.58 8.09 -9.40
C HIS A 145 6.18 9.47 -9.22
N ARG A 146 7.27 9.76 -9.93
CA ARG A 146 7.93 11.07 -9.92
C ARG A 146 8.09 11.57 -11.36
N PRO A 147 7.03 12.15 -11.98
CA PRO A 147 7.06 12.61 -13.37
C PRO A 147 8.15 13.64 -13.65
N ASN A 148 8.44 14.49 -12.66
CA ASN A 148 9.44 15.55 -12.76
C ASN A 148 10.86 15.06 -12.41
N LEU A 149 11.07 13.75 -12.26
CA LEU A 149 12.37 13.22 -11.87
C LEU A 149 13.41 13.40 -12.98
N GLN A 150 14.45 14.14 -12.64
CA GLN A 150 15.59 14.38 -13.51
C GLN A 150 16.65 13.29 -13.37
N SER A 151 17.39 13.05 -14.45
CA SER A 151 18.54 12.17 -14.47
C SER A 151 19.74 12.88 -15.07
N GLY A 152 20.92 12.60 -14.56
CA GLY A 152 22.16 13.16 -15.06
C GLY A 152 23.30 12.16 -15.06
N GLN A 153 24.47 12.64 -15.42
CA GLN A 153 25.72 11.91 -15.33
C GLN A 153 26.59 12.53 -14.24
N ARG A 154 27.34 11.69 -13.53
CA ARG A 154 28.37 12.09 -12.57
C ARG A 154 29.63 11.27 -12.84
N GLN A 155 30.80 11.88 -12.63
CA GLN A 155 32.05 11.14 -12.60
C GLN A 155 32.21 10.51 -11.22
N GLY A 156 32.38 9.19 -11.18
CA GLY A 156 32.70 8.44 -9.96
C GLY A 156 33.78 7.40 -10.28
N ALA A 157 34.86 7.36 -9.48
CA ALA A 157 35.97 6.42 -9.64
C ALA A 157 36.52 6.32 -11.10
N GLY A 158 36.64 7.46 -11.79
CA GLY A 158 37.15 7.52 -13.16
C GLY A 158 36.18 7.04 -14.24
N ARG A 159 34.92 6.73 -13.90
CA ARG A 159 33.87 6.31 -14.83
C ARG A 159 32.66 7.24 -14.76
N VAL A 160 31.97 7.40 -15.87
CA VAL A 160 30.70 8.12 -15.93
C VAL A 160 29.59 7.19 -15.43
N VAL A 161 28.90 7.60 -14.38
CA VAL A 161 27.75 6.87 -13.83
C VAL A 161 26.47 7.67 -14.00
N TRP A 162 25.38 6.98 -14.31
CA TRP A 162 24.05 7.57 -14.41
C TRP A 162 23.41 7.69 -13.03
N VAL A 163 22.84 8.86 -12.75
CA VAL A 163 22.24 9.19 -11.45
C VAL A 163 20.83 9.72 -11.62
N TRP A 164 20.03 9.54 -10.56
CA TRP A 164 18.82 10.31 -10.31
C TRP A 164 19.19 11.55 -9.48
N LEU A 165 18.64 12.70 -9.86
CA LEU A 165 18.92 13.98 -9.21
C LEU A 165 17.85 14.32 -8.18
N ASP A 166 18.23 15.21 -7.26
CA ASP A 166 17.39 15.77 -6.19
C ASP A 166 16.76 14.72 -5.28
N MET A 167 17.44 13.58 -5.13
CA MET A 167 17.03 12.52 -4.22
C MET A 167 18.23 11.79 -3.62
N THR A 168 18.02 11.26 -2.43
CA THR A 168 18.97 10.41 -1.73
C THR A 168 18.26 9.29 -0.99
N LEU A 169 18.99 8.23 -0.66
CA LEU A 169 18.50 7.19 0.23
C LEU A 169 18.51 7.72 1.68
N ARG A 170 17.46 7.41 2.44
CA ARG A 170 17.35 7.77 3.85
C ARG A 170 18.52 7.21 4.68
N SER A 171 19.00 6.01 4.35
CA SER A 171 20.18 5.39 4.98
C SER A 171 21.45 6.23 4.79
N HIS A 172 21.63 6.85 3.63
CA HIS A 172 22.77 7.73 3.35
C HIS A 172 22.65 9.08 4.06
N ALA A 173 21.43 9.63 4.15
CA ALA A 173 21.21 10.88 4.89
C ALA A 173 21.51 10.72 6.38
N LEU A 174 21.11 9.59 6.99
CA LEU A 174 21.41 9.28 8.39
C LEU A 174 22.90 9.05 8.65
N ALA A 175 23.63 8.45 7.71
CA ALA A 175 25.07 8.28 7.83
C ALA A 175 25.86 9.60 7.69
N ALA A 176 25.28 10.62 7.05
CA ALA A 176 25.88 11.94 6.86
C ALA A 176 25.57 12.92 8.00
N ASP A 177 24.66 12.58 8.91
CA ASP A 177 24.31 13.36 10.10
C ASP A 177 24.83 12.65 11.37
N PRO A 178 25.99 13.05 11.90
CA PRO A 178 26.60 12.40 13.07
C PRO A 178 25.86 12.64 14.39
N THR A 179 24.71 13.33 14.39
CA THR A 179 23.96 13.65 15.61
C THR A 179 22.84 12.66 15.95
N ALA A 180 22.42 11.79 15.02
CA ALA A 180 21.27 10.88 15.22
C ALA A 180 21.55 9.65 16.13
N ASP A 181 22.81 9.42 16.51
CA ASP A 181 23.20 8.28 17.37
C ASP A 181 23.17 8.61 18.88
N ARG A 182 22.85 9.87 19.26
CA ARG A 182 22.86 10.29 20.68
C ARG A 182 21.54 10.07 21.44
N ASP A 183 20.46 9.71 20.76
CA ASP A 183 19.11 9.61 21.36
C ASP A 183 18.61 8.17 21.52
N ARG A 184 19.49 7.15 21.44
CA ARG A 184 19.13 5.73 21.63
C ARG A 184 19.55 5.11 22.98
N GLU A 185 20.06 5.91 23.91
CA GLU A 185 20.38 5.45 25.26
C GLU A 185 19.78 6.36 26.34
N TRP A 186 18.45 6.33 26.52
CA TRP A 186 17.77 6.57 27.80
C TRP A 186 16.42 5.85 27.83
#